data_AF-A0A1X0NQN0-F1
#
_entry.id   AF-A0A1X0NQN0-F1
#
_cell.length_a   1.000
_cell.length_b   1.000
_cell.length_c   1.000
_cell.angle_alpha   90.00
_cell.angle_beta   90.00
_cell.angle_gamma   90.00
#
_symmetry.space_group_name_H-M   'P 1'
#
loop_
_entity.id
_entity.type
_entity.pdbx_description
1 polymer ?
#
loop_
_entity_poly.entity_id
_entity_poly.type
_entity_poly.pdbx_seq_one_letter_code
_entity_poly.pdbx_strand_id
1 'polypeptide(L)'
;MESAYLKNSVGPVLAKAVAETVLAQPSNPQEYLALYLLHVLQEEERTTAAATLKQKVEQQRQLWAKERALREKRAVDTIQRFFSKCKDALRARHAQETALWTKYETAVAEAEELLEEEDTHADKGYTTAGDQPHKVQGNTAGGEEEDDGAALEEAAVAAEEARAEFYKAQRFMLHLRKAFIGTLKTELVDRREQVRVEQDRIHDILDLTTAEAREKEDAEFTKTTLTHTTAMGVNTLPSSAVTAALVKQITVPRHERIAVSMILYRVLRCWCYFFFDSTPKETDTPAKVAALVKPFTFMQLLRSFNPVATYRRGRPLRLEHIIHHRDDEDDQGGVDDEDPMREGDSDPLPQPKPRQARRVNRVLRVLMHDAEYITAVNPADFMDVDEFDDDDGGVADRGSATNSSNQVHESDNHSADHANLNNNNNNNNNTAGGLRAAVAEAVDAAARGAAIAERVESTARKHSVVLYALLRMLRTASAYRDARDRWLTLLQRGGHDVPAIAGEVPEDDDMDPHNDEAPRDEDEYDENDHNRNNMDFNNVVEDEALRRLLLVIGVDEDEALAKLWGATDAARRVRWEAFAAAAARRAAEEEESGGREDEDGDDEDDA
;
A
#
# COMPACT_ATOMS: atom_id res chain seq x y z
N MET A 1 99.18 45.74 -14.11
CA MET A 1 97.84 45.37 -13.63
C MET A 1 97.37 44.19 -14.46
N GLU A 2 97.44 42.98 -13.92
CA GLU A 2 96.93 41.80 -14.61
C GLU A 2 95.40 41.79 -14.48
N SER A 3 94.69 41.80 -15.60
CA SER A 3 93.22 41.77 -15.57
C SER A 3 92.75 40.39 -15.14
N ALA A 4 91.94 40.33 -14.06
CA ALA A 4 91.33 39.09 -13.59
C ALA A 4 90.43 38.42 -14.66
N TYR A 5 89.86 39.23 -15.56
CA TYR A 5 89.13 38.75 -16.73
C TYR A 5 90.05 37.98 -17.69
N LEU A 6 91.24 38.51 -17.98
CA LEU A 6 92.23 37.80 -18.81
C LEU A 6 92.71 36.49 -18.16
N LYS A 7 92.87 36.43 -16.84
CA LYS A 7 93.33 35.21 -16.15
C LYS A 7 92.24 34.15 -15.99
N ASN A 8 91.01 34.54 -15.73
CA ASN A 8 89.97 33.61 -15.29
C ASN A 8 88.96 33.23 -16.37
N SER A 9 88.70 34.08 -17.37
CA SER A 9 87.75 33.78 -18.46
C SER A 9 88.45 33.62 -19.80
N VAL A 10 89.19 34.64 -20.25
CA VAL A 10 89.77 34.64 -21.60
C VAL A 10 90.99 33.72 -21.72
N GLY A 11 91.83 33.67 -20.67
CA GLY A 11 93.08 32.91 -20.65
C GLY A 11 92.88 31.40 -20.83
N PRO A 12 91.99 30.74 -20.07
CA PRO A 12 91.70 29.31 -20.25
C PRO A 12 91.13 28.97 -21.64
N VAL A 13 90.26 29.82 -22.18
CA VAL A 13 89.64 29.63 -23.50
C VAL A 13 90.69 29.75 -24.62
N LEU A 14 91.54 30.78 -24.57
CA LEU A 14 92.64 30.95 -25.53
C LEU A 14 93.68 29.84 -25.41
N ALA A 15 94.05 29.44 -24.19
CA ALA A 15 95.01 28.35 -23.98
C ALA A 15 94.50 27.03 -24.56
N LYS A 16 93.21 26.72 -24.39
CA LYS A 16 92.58 25.54 -24.98
C LYS A 16 92.48 25.65 -26.51
N ALA A 17 92.11 26.81 -27.04
CA ALA A 17 92.05 27.08 -28.48
C ALA A 17 93.42 26.91 -29.18
N VAL A 18 94.49 27.39 -28.54
CA VAL A 18 95.86 27.22 -29.01
C VAL A 18 96.30 25.76 -28.91
N ALA A 19 95.95 25.06 -27.84
CA ALA A 19 96.26 23.63 -27.71
C ALA A 19 95.57 22.79 -28.79
N GLU A 20 94.30 23.06 -29.09
CA GLU A 20 93.54 22.35 -30.12
C GLU A 20 94.02 22.67 -31.54
N THR A 21 94.42 23.92 -31.83
CA THR A 21 95.02 24.26 -33.14
C THR A 21 96.35 23.55 -33.37
N VAL A 22 97.19 23.44 -32.33
CA VAL A 22 98.46 22.69 -32.40
C VAL A 22 98.23 21.20 -32.66
N LEU A 23 97.19 20.61 -32.07
CA LEU A 23 96.84 19.20 -32.27
C LEU A 23 96.21 18.93 -33.64
N ALA A 24 95.34 19.81 -34.13
CA ALA A 24 94.61 19.62 -35.38
C ALA A 24 95.46 19.93 -36.64
N GLN A 25 96.55 20.71 -36.52
CA GLN A 25 97.43 21.15 -37.61
C GLN A 25 96.70 21.62 -38.88
N PRO A 26 95.72 22.55 -38.77
CA PRO A 26 94.97 23.03 -39.92
C PRO A 26 95.89 23.80 -40.89
N SER A 27 95.57 23.75 -42.18
CA SER A 27 96.28 24.50 -43.23
C SER A 27 96.28 26.01 -43.00
N ASN A 28 95.26 26.53 -42.31
CA ASN A 28 95.17 27.93 -41.87
C ASN A 28 94.89 28.00 -40.36
N PRO A 29 95.93 28.07 -39.50
CA PRO A 29 95.78 28.06 -38.05
C PRO A 29 95.10 29.32 -37.50
N GLN A 30 95.23 30.47 -38.20
CA GLN A 30 94.59 31.71 -37.78
C GLN A 30 93.06 31.64 -37.93
N GLU A 31 92.59 31.07 -39.05
CA GLU A 31 91.17 30.89 -39.33
C GLU A 31 90.54 29.83 -38.43
N TYR A 32 91.23 28.70 -38.19
CA TYR A 32 90.75 27.68 -37.26
C TYR A 32 90.63 28.22 -35.83
N LEU A 33 91.63 28.99 -35.35
CA LEU A 33 91.57 29.62 -34.03
C LEU A 33 90.38 30.59 -33.93
N ALA A 34 90.14 31.41 -34.96
CA ALA A 34 89.02 32.34 -35.00
C ALA A 34 87.66 31.62 -34.99
N LEU A 35 87.52 30.53 -35.76
CA LEU A 35 86.31 29.69 -35.78
C LEU A 35 86.07 28.98 -34.44
N TYR A 36 87.13 28.48 -33.80
CA TYR A 36 87.02 27.87 -32.48
C TYR A 36 86.55 28.87 -31.42
N LEU A 37 87.14 30.07 -31.38
CA LEU A 37 86.72 31.12 -30.44
C LEU A 37 85.27 31.57 -30.69
N LEU A 38 84.87 31.67 -31.97
CA LEU A 38 83.48 31.94 -32.34
C LEU A 38 82.55 30.81 -31.86
N HIS A 39 82.96 29.55 -32.01
CA HIS A 39 82.19 28.40 -31.54
C HIS A 39 82.01 28.39 -30.02
N VAL A 40 83.08 28.67 -29.26
CA VAL A 40 83.01 28.78 -27.78
C VAL A 40 82.07 29.91 -27.37
N LEU A 41 82.15 31.08 -28.01
CA LEU A 41 81.21 32.18 -27.76
C LEU A 41 79.76 31.78 -28.05
N GLN A 42 79.52 31.07 -29.17
CA GLN A 42 78.19 30.55 -29.49
C GLN A 42 77.70 29.50 -28.47
N GLU A 43 78.58 28.67 -27.91
CA GLU A 43 78.23 27.70 -26.86
C GLU A 43 77.91 28.41 -25.53
N GLU A 44 78.67 29.43 -25.15
CA GLU A 44 78.38 30.27 -23.98
C GLU A 44 77.05 31.01 -24.14
N GLU A 45 76.77 31.57 -25.32
CA GLU A 45 75.46 32.17 -25.64
C GLU A 45 74.33 31.14 -25.60
N ARG A 46 74.54 29.93 -26.14
CA ARG A 46 73.53 28.85 -26.08
C ARG A 46 73.27 28.36 -24.66
N THR A 47 74.31 28.21 -23.85
CA THR A 47 74.18 27.74 -22.45
C THR A 47 73.53 28.79 -21.57
N THR A 48 73.88 30.07 -21.73
CA THR A 48 73.20 31.19 -21.05
C THR A 48 71.75 31.31 -21.50
N ALA A 49 71.47 31.23 -22.80
CA ALA A 49 70.10 31.21 -23.33
C ALA A 49 69.29 30.03 -22.77
N ALA A 50 69.86 28.81 -22.75
CA ALA A 50 69.22 27.63 -22.18
C ALA A 50 68.95 27.78 -20.67
N ALA A 51 69.89 28.36 -19.92
CA ALA A 51 69.71 28.65 -18.49
C ALA A 51 68.59 29.67 -18.25
N THR A 52 68.52 30.74 -19.05
CA THR A 52 67.42 31.72 -18.96
C THR A 52 66.06 31.12 -19.32
N LEU A 53 66.02 30.24 -20.32
CA LEU A 53 64.80 29.54 -20.72
C LEU A 53 64.33 28.60 -19.60
N LYS A 54 65.26 27.84 -19.00
CA LYS A 54 64.96 26.97 -17.85
C LYS A 54 64.41 27.76 -16.66
N GLN A 55 64.99 28.93 -16.35
CA GLN A 55 64.47 29.81 -15.30
C GLN A 55 63.06 30.32 -15.62
N LYS A 56 62.79 30.72 -16.87
CA LYS A 56 61.46 31.15 -17.31
C LYS A 56 60.43 30.03 -17.17
N VAL A 57 60.78 28.80 -17.58
CA VAL A 57 59.89 27.62 -17.46
C VAL A 57 59.60 27.31 -15.98
N GLU A 58 60.60 27.37 -15.11
CA GLU A 58 60.41 27.13 -13.68
C GLU A 58 59.54 28.22 -13.03
N GLN A 59 59.74 29.49 -13.40
CA GLN A 59 58.87 30.58 -12.96
C GLN A 59 57.42 30.37 -13.42
N GLN A 60 57.21 29.99 -14.68
CA GLN A 60 55.87 29.66 -15.20
C GLN A 60 55.24 28.50 -14.45
N ARG A 61 56.02 27.44 -14.16
CA ARG A 61 55.55 26.29 -13.37
C ARG A 61 55.12 26.70 -11.96
N GLN A 62 55.89 27.56 -11.30
CA GLN A 62 55.55 28.06 -9.97
C GLN A 62 54.31 28.95 -9.99
N LEU A 63 54.15 29.80 -11.02
CA LEU A 63 52.94 30.59 -11.21
C LEU A 63 51.71 29.71 -11.43
N TRP A 64 51.80 28.70 -12.30
CA TRP A 64 50.72 27.73 -12.52
C TRP A 64 50.38 26.92 -11.27
N ALA A 65 51.38 26.49 -10.50
CA ALA A 65 51.17 25.80 -9.24
C ALA A 65 50.42 26.68 -8.22
N LYS A 66 50.80 27.97 -8.10
CA LYS A 66 50.12 28.94 -7.24
C LYS A 66 48.67 29.20 -7.69
N GLU A 67 48.45 29.41 -8.97
CA GLU A 67 47.10 29.59 -9.52
C GLU A 67 46.23 28.36 -9.29
N ARG A 68 46.77 27.16 -9.52
CA ARG A 68 46.06 25.90 -9.29
C ARG A 68 45.69 25.75 -7.81
N ALA A 69 46.62 25.99 -6.89
CA ALA A 69 46.35 25.95 -5.46
C ALA A 69 45.26 26.95 -5.04
N LEU A 70 45.23 28.14 -5.63
CA LEU A 70 44.17 29.13 -5.40
C LEU A 70 42.80 28.67 -5.96
N ARG A 71 42.77 28.03 -7.14
CA ARG A 71 41.53 27.47 -7.71
C ARG A 71 41.01 26.31 -6.84
N GLU A 72 41.89 25.41 -6.42
CA GLU A 72 41.55 24.30 -5.53
C GLU A 72 41.03 24.81 -4.18
N LYS A 73 41.69 25.79 -3.57
CA LYS A 73 41.20 26.44 -2.34
C LYS A 73 39.80 27.02 -2.51
N ARG A 74 39.54 27.76 -3.59
CA ARG A 74 38.20 28.33 -3.87
C ARG A 74 37.14 27.24 -4.07
N ALA A 75 37.49 26.14 -4.74
CA ALA A 75 36.59 25.01 -4.92
C ALA A 75 36.25 24.34 -3.58
N VAL A 76 37.26 24.11 -2.73
CA VAL A 76 37.07 23.57 -1.37
C VAL A 76 36.21 24.51 -0.53
N ASP A 77 36.48 25.81 -0.52
CA ASP A 77 35.67 26.80 0.22
C ASP A 77 34.21 26.81 -0.26
N THR A 78 33.98 26.66 -1.58
CA THR A 78 32.63 26.61 -2.17
C THR A 78 31.89 25.36 -1.74
N ILE A 79 32.56 24.19 -1.80
CA ILE A 79 31.98 22.91 -1.36
C ILE A 79 31.68 22.94 0.15
N GLN A 80 32.60 23.48 0.97
CA GLN A 80 32.41 23.59 2.41
C GLN A 80 31.24 24.51 2.77
N ARG A 81 31.11 25.67 2.11
CA ARG A 81 29.96 26.57 2.30
C ARG A 81 28.65 25.89 1.91
N PHE A 82 28.63 25.19 0.78
CA PHE A 82 27.46 24.45 0.34
C PHE A 82 27.08 23.35 1.34
N PHE A 83 28.07 22.57 1.80
CA PHE A 83 27.86 21.52 2.79
C PHE A 83 27.32 22.07 4.12
N SER A 84 27.90 23.16 4.64
CA SER A 84 27.40 23.81 5.86
C SER A 84 25.97 24.32 5.68
N LYS A 85 25.66 24.94 4.53
CA LYS A 85 24.29 25.38 4.21
C LYS A 85 23.30 24.20 4.17
N CYS A 86 23.68 23.09 3.54
CA CYS A 86 22.86 21.87 3.52
C CYS A 86 22.67 21.29 4.92
N LYS A 87 23.74 21.25 5.73
CA LYS A 87 23.70 20.76 7.11
C LYS A 87 22.77 21.60 7.98
N ASP A 88 22.83 22.93 7.86
CA ASP A 88 21.98 23.83 8.62
C ASP A 88 20.53 23.77 8.15
N ALA A 89 20.29 23.63 6.84
CA ALA A 89 18.95 23.37 6.30
C ALA A 89 18.35 22.04 6.81
N LEU A 90 19.15 20.97 6.86
CA LEU A 90 18.73 19.67 7.41
C LEU A 90 18.41 19.77 8.91
N ARG A 91 19.25 20.45 9.70
CA ARG A 91 18.99 20.68 11.12
C ARG A 91 17.72 21.50 11.35
N ALA A 92 17.51 22.55 10.55
CA ALA A 92 16.30 23.36 10.63
C ALA A 92 15.05 22.55 10.27
N ARG A 93 15.12 21.70 9.25
CA ARG A 93 14.04 20.76 8.89
C ARG A 93 13.77 19.78 10.03
N HIS A 94 14.80 19.14 10.58
CA HIS A 94 14.62 18.22 11.72
C HIS A 94 14.00 18.92 12.94
N ALA A 95 14.44 20.14 13.28
CA ALA A 95 13.86 20.90 14.38
C ALA A 95 12.37 21.25 14.14
N GLN A 96 11.99 21.55 12.89
CA GLN A 96 10.60 21.76 12.51
C GLN A 96 9.78 20.47 12.61
N GLU A 97 10.32 19.35 12.14
CA GLU A 97 9.68 18.03 12.22
C GLU A 97 9.50 17.57 13.67
N THR A 98 10.50 17.75 14.55
CA THR A 98 10.37 17.44 15.98
C THR A 98 9.31 18.30 16.64
N ALA A 99 9.24 19.60 16.32
CA ALA A 99 8.21 20.48 16.84
C ALA A 99 6.80 20.11 16.34
N LEU A 100 6.68 19.58 15.13
CA LEU A 100 5.43 19.04 14.61
C LEU A 100 5.05 17.73 15.28
N TRP A 101 6.02 16.85 15.58
CA TRP A 101 5.78 15.62 16.33
C TRP A 101 5.23 15.90 17.72
N THR A 102 5.84 16.83 18.46
CA THR A 102 5.31 17.22 19.77
C THR A 102 3.88 17.73 19.67
N LYS A 103 3.56 18.53 18.63
CA LYS A 103 2.18 19.00 18.40
C LYS A 103 1.22 17.89 18.02
N TYR A 104 1.70 16.90 17.28
CA TYR A 104 0.91 15.73 16.91
C TYR A 104 0.57 14.92 18.14
N GLU A 105 1.57 14.61 18.99
CA GLU A 105 1.38 13.89 20.24
C GLU A 105 0.46 14.64 21.21
N THR A 106 0.62 15.95 21.36
CA THR A 106 -0.29 16.75 22.19
C THR A 106 -1.70 16.78 21.65
N ALA A 107 -1.88 16.80 20.32
CA ALA A 107 -3.21 16.81 19.71
C ALA A 107 -3.90 15.45 19.86
N VAL A 108 -3.16 14.34 19.76
CA VAL A 108 -3.72 13.02 20.02
C VAL A 108 -4.12 12.89 21.49
N ALA A 109 -3.27 13.31 22.42
CA ALA A 109 -3.58 13.29 23.85
C ALA A 109 -4.79 14.17 24.21
N GLU A 110 -4.90 15.36 23.62
CA GLU A 110 -6.06 16.24 23.81
C GLU A 110 -7.35 15.60 23.25
N ALA A 111 -7.26 14.87 22.13
CA ALA A 111 -8.42 14.15 21.59
C ALA A 111 -8.83 12.98 22.48
N GLU A 112 -7.87 12.26 23.07
CA GLU A 112 -8.13 11.19 24.03
C GLU A 112 -8.80 11.73 25.30
N GLU A 113 -8.28 12.82 25.87
CA GLU A 113 -8.89 13.49 27.04
C GLU A 113 -10.34 13.93 26.76
N LEU A 114 -10.60 14.53 25.58
CA LEU A 114 -11.96 14.95 25.20
C LEU A 114 -12.92 13.77 24.99
N LEU A 115 -12.44 12.64 24.48
CA LEU A 115 -13.23 11.42 24.31
C LEU A 115 -13.54 10.78 25.68
N GLU A 116 -12.55 10.70 26.57
CA GLU A 116 -12.76 10.23 27.95
C GLU A 116 -13.77 11.12 28.70
N GLU A 117 -13.69 12.45 28.52
CA GLU A 117 -14.69 13.38 29.06
C GLU A 117 -16.09 13.08 28.54
N GLU A 118 -16.26 12.85 27.23
CA GLU A 118 -17.54 12.50 26.59
C GLU A 118 -18.11 11.21 27.19
N ASP A 119 -17.29 10.16 27.35
CA ASP A 119 -17.71 8.89 27.96
C ASP A 119 -18.19 9.11 29.41
N THR A 120 -17.47 9.90 30.21
CA THR A 120 -17.88 10.20 31.59
C THR A 120 -19.12 11.08 31.70
N HIS A 121 -19.44 11.84 30.65
CA HIS A 121 -20.64 12.67 30.57
C HIS A 121 -21.84 11.86 30.08
N ALA A 122 -21.65 10.94 29.14
CA ALA A 122 -22.66 9.97 28.70
C ALA A 122 -23.14 9.10 29.88
N ASP A 123 -22.22 8.61 30.71
CA ASP A 123 -22.52 7.81 31.90
C ASP A 123 -23.33 8.58 32.97
N LYS A 124 -23.15 9.90 33.06
CA LYS A 124 -23.88 10.77 34.02
C LYS A 124 -25.22 11.25 33.46
N GLY A 125 -25.36 11.31 32.14
CA GLY A 125 -26.60 11.73 31.45
C GLY A 125 -27.70 10.67 31.52
N TYR A 126 -27.35 9.38 31.55
CA TYR A 126 -28.32 8.29 31.56
C TYR A 126 -28.99 8.04 32.92
N THR A 127 -28.46 8.62 34.01
CA THR A 127 -29.03 8.41 35.36
C THR A 127 -30.06 9.44 35.79
N THR A 128 -30.36 10.46 34.98
CA THR A 128 -31.06 11.66 35.48
C THR A 128 -32.15 12.24 34.57
N ALA A 129 -32.86 11.43 33.79
CA ALA A 129 -34.18 11.83 33.27
C ALA A 129 -34.98 10.62 32.75
N GLY A 130 -35.69 9.93 33.65
CA GLY A 130 -37.09 9.54 33.46
C GLY A 130 -37.58 8.79 32.21
N ASP A 131 -36.73 8.26 31.33
CA ASP A 131 -37.18 7.41 30.24
C ASP A 131 -36.97 5.94 30.64
N GLN A 132 -38.07 5.31 31.03
CA GLN A 132 -38.08 3.86 31.19
C GLN A 132 -37.67 3.25 29.86
N PRO A 133 -36.77 2.25 29.83
CA PRO A 133 -36.57 1.47 28.63
C PRO A 133 -37.93 0.90 28.26
N HIS A 134 -38.49 1.37 27.15
CA HIS A 134 -39.62 0.72 26.50
C HIS A 134 -39.17 -0.71 26.23
N LYS A 135 -39.49 -1.62 27.15
CA LYS A 135 -39.53 -3.06 26.87
C LYS A 135 -40.54 -3.20 25.74
N VAL A 136 -40.03 -3.20 24.51
CA VAL A 136 -40.74 -3.72 23.35
C VAL A 136 -40.97 -5.18 23.68
N GLN A 137 -42.15 -5.46 24.21
CA GLN A 137 -42.65 -6.80 24.44
C GLN A 137 -43.03 -7.37 23.06
N GLY A 138 -42.01 -7.62 22.25
CA GLY A 138 -42.11 -8.39 21.02
C GLY A 138 -42.16 -9.86 21.40
N ASN A 139 -43.24 -10.53 21.03
CA ASN A 139 -43.34 -11.98 21.06
C ASN A 139 -42.24 -12.55 20.14
N THR A 140 -41.13 -13.00 20.72
CA THR A 140 -40.10 -13.75 20.00
C THR A 140 -40.49 -15.21 20.01
N ALA A 141 -41.01 -15.67 18.87
CA ALA A 141 -41.13 -17.07 18.56
C ALA A 141 -39.83 -17.52 17.90
N GLY A 142 -38.95 -18.12 18.71
CA GLY A 142 -38.03 -19.19 18.31
C GLY A 142 -36.79 -18.82 17.50
N GLY A 143 -35.64 -18.79 18.19
CA GLY A 143 -34.51 -19.66 17.82
C GLY A 143 -33.29 -19.07 17.12
N GLU A 144 -33.40 -17.95 16.40
CA GLU A 144 -32.28 -17.43 15.58
C GLU A 144 -31.92 -15.95 15.85
N GLU A 145 -32.66 -15.24 16.71
CA GLU A 145 -32.48 -13.78 16.94
C GLU A 145 -31.36 -13.41 17.94
N GLU A 146 -30.79 -14.35 18.70
CA GLU A 146 -29.72 -14.03 19.66
C GLU A 146 -28.37 -13.74 18.99
N ASP A 147 -28.07 -14.37 17.85
CA ASP A 147 -26.80 -14.21 17.12
C ASP A 147 -26.73 -12.86 16.36
N ASP A 148 -27.85 -12.47 15.73
CA ASP A 148 -27.97 -11.19 15.02
C ASP A 148 -27.84 -9.99 15.97
N GLY A 149 -28.29 -10.12 17.22
CA GLY A 149 -28.16 -9.09 18.26
C GLY A 149 -26.70 -8.85 18.67
N ALA A 150 -25.91 -9.91 18.82
CA ALA A 150 -24.49 -9.82 19.18
C ALA A 150 -23.66 -9.20 18.04
N ALA A 151 -23.91 -9.61 16.79
CA ALA A 151 -23.25 -9.06 15.62
C ALA A 151 -23.59 -7.56 15.41
N LEU A 152 -24.81 -7.15 15.75
CA LEU A 152 -25.24 -5.76 15.69
C LEU A 152 -24.53 -4.89 16.74
N GLU A 153 -24.42 -5.38 17.98
CA GLU A 153 -23.70 -4.70 19.07
C GLU A 153 -22.20 -4.58 18.76
N GLU A 154 -21.56 -5.66 18.29
CA GLU A 154 -20.16 -5.63 17.86
C GLU A 154 -19.92 -4.62 16.74
N ALA A 155 -20.81 -4.56 15.75
CA ALA A 155 -20.70 -3.60 14.65
C ALA A 155 -20.91 -2.16 15.12
N ALA A 156 -21.78 -1.92 16.11
CA ALA A 156 -21.97 -0.61 16.71
C ALA A 156 -20.69 -0.15 17.46
N VAL A 157 -20.13 -1.03 18.29
CA VAL A 157 -18.86 -0.77 19.01
C VAL A 157 -17.72 -0.50 18.03
N ALA A 158 -17.58 -1.32 16.99
CA ALA A 158 -16.55 -1.11 15.95
C ALA A 158 -16.71 0.24 15.22
N ALA A 159 -17.94 0.69 14.99
CA ALA A 159 -18.20 2.00 14.39
C ALA A 159 -17.82 3.16 15.33
N GLU A 160 -18.10 3.03 16.63
CA GLU A 160 -17.71 4.01 17.65
C GLU A 160 -16.19 4.07 17.87
N GLU A 161 -15.51 2.92 17.93
CA GLU A 161 -14.05 2.86 18.01
C GLU A 161 -13.38 3.50 16.79
N ALA A 162 -13.89 3.20 15.58
CA ALA A 162 -13.39 3.80 14.36
C ALA A 162 -13.65 5.32 14.32
N ARG A 163 -14.78 5.78 14.86
CA ARG A 163 -15.09 7.21 15.03
C ARG A 163 -14.09 7.88 15.96
N ALA A 164 -13.79 7.27 17.10
CA ALA A 164 -12.81 7.78 18.07
C ALA A 164 -11.41 7.90 17.44
N GLU A 165 -10.93 6.86 16.75
CA GLU A 165 -9.63 6.90 16.04
C GLU A 165 -9.60 7.95 14.92
N PHE A 166 -10.73 8.18 14.25
CA PHE A 166 -10.85 9.28 13.30
C PHE A 166 -10.68 10.65 13.96
N TYR A 167 -11.33 10.90 15.10
CA TYR A 167 -11.19 12.17 15.82
C TYR A 167 -9.75 12.41 16.31
N LYS A 168 -9.08 11.38 16.84
CA LYS A 168 -7.66 11.47 17.23
C LYS A 168 -6.79 11.87 16.04
N ALA A 169 -7.00 11.26 14.88
CA ALA A 169 -6.25 11.58 13.66
C ALA A 169 -6.58 12.98 13.12
N GLN A 170 -7.84 13.42 13.24
CA GLN A 170 -8.30 14.72 12.78
C GLN A 170 -7.77 15.87 13.65
N ARG A 171 -7.64 15.69 14.97
CA ARG A 171 -7.30 16.78 15.90
C ARG A 171 -6.03 17.52 15.49
N PHE A 172 -5.02 16.80 15.01
CA PHE A 172 -3.79 17.39 14.51
C PHE A 172 -3.97 18.36 13.34
N MET A 173 -5.01 18.18 12.50
CA MET A 173 -5.28 19.05 11.34
C MET A 173 -5.54 20.51 11.74
N LEU A 174 -5.98 20.75 12.98
CA LEU A 174 -6.17 22.09 13.54
C LEU A 174 -4.84 22.85 13.66
N HIS A 175 -3.75 22.14 13.92
CA HIS A 175 -2.41 22.72 14.07
C HIS A 175 -1.64 22.84 12.74
N LEU A 176 -2.14 22.23 11.66
CA LEU A 176 -1.50 22.31 10.35
C LEU A 176 -1.59 23.72 9.76
N ARG A 177 -0.47 24.18 9.19
CA ARG A 177 -0.38 25.43 8.43
C ARG A 177 -0.44 25.15 6.94
N LYS A 178 -1.03 26.07 6.17
CA LYS A 178 -1.08 25.99 4.68
C LYS A 178 0.28 25.78 4.01
N ALA A 179 1.36 26.27 4.64
CA ALA A 179 2.72 26.11 4.13
C ALA A 179 3.14 24.64 4.01
N PHE A 180 2.72 23.78 4.94
CA PHE A 180 3.07 22.36 4.91
C PHE A 180 2.38 21.60 3.77
N ILE A 181 1.12 21.91 3.50
CA ILE A 181 0.42 21.38 2.33
C ILE A 181 1.08 21.91 1.04
N GLY A 182 1.51 23.18 1.05
CA GLY A 182 2.30 23.77 -0.03
C GLY A 182 3.60 23.01 -0.30
N THR A 183 4.35 22.64 0.74
CA THR A 183 5.60 21.87 0.59
C THR A 183 5.36 20.47 0.06
N LEU A 184 4.31 19.78 0.53
CA LEU A 184 3.94 18.45 0.01
C LEU A 184 3.53 18.53 -1.47
N LYS A 185 2.78 19.57 -1.86
CA LYS A 185 2.43 19.82 -3.26
C LYS A 185 3.67 20.05 -4.13
N THR A 186 4.60 20.91 -3.71
CA THR A 186 5.83 21.16 -4.48
C THR A 186 6.67 19.90 -4.59
N GLU A 187 6.76 19.12 -3.50
CA GLU A 187 7.48 17.86 -3.49
C GLU A 187 6.87 16.82 -4.43
N LEU A 188 5.55 16.74 -4.51
CA LEU A 188 4.86 15.89 -5.48
C LEU A 188 5.22 16.27 -6.92
N VAL A 189 5.28 17.56 -7.23
CA VAL A 189 5.66 18.07 -8.56
C VAL A 189 7.13 17.76 -8.87
N ASP A 190 8.01 17.94 -7.90
CA ASP A 190 9.45 17.67 -8.04
C ASP A 190 9.73 16.18 -8.23
N ARG A 191 8.94 15.30 -7.59
CA ARG A 191 9.06 13.85 -7.68
C ARG A 191 8.17 13.20 -8.75
N ARG A 192 7.53 13.98 -9.62
CA ARG A 192 6.58 13.47 -10.63
C ARG A 192 7.14 12.34 -11.50
N GLU A 193 8.43 12.40 -11.83
CA GLU A 193 9.08 11.39 -12.66
C GLU A 193 9.28 10.08 -11.91
N GLN A 194 9.55 10.15 -10.60
CA GLN A 194 9.62 8.96 -9.76
C GLN A 194 8.24 8.31 -9.65
N VAL A 195 7.18 9.10 -9.48
CA VAL A 195 5.81 8.58 -9.48
C VAL A 195 5.49 7.90 -10.81
N ARG A 196 5.81 8.52 -11.94
CA ARG A 196 5.59 7.93 -13.27
C ARG A 196 6.27 6.57 -13.41
N VAL A 197 7.55 6.47 -13.03
CA VAL A 197 8.30 5.20 -13.08
C VAL A 197 7.68 4.12 -12.19
N GLU A 198 7.14 4.48 -11.03
CA GLU A 198 6.45 3.52 -10.16
C GLU A 198 5.07 3.14 -10.67
N GLN A 199 4.31 4.06 -11.30
CA GLN A 199 3.06 3.76 -12.00
C GLN A 199 3.32 2.80 -13.17
N ASP A 200 4.34 3.05 -13.99
CA ASP A 200 4.77 2.16 -15.08
C ASP A 200 5.05 0.73 -14.56
N ARG A 201 5.62 0.58 -13.36
CA ARG A 201 5.81 -0.74 -12.75
C ARG A 201 4.50 -1.40 -12.37
N ILE A 202 3.56 -0.64 -11.79
CA ILE A 202 2.23 -1.15 -11.43
C ILE A 202 1.47 -1.59 -12.67
N HIS A 203 1.62 -0.89 -13.79
CA HIS A 203 1.10 -1.32 -15.09
C HIS A 203 1.66 -2.67 -15.52
N ASP A 204 2.98 -2.86 -15.45
CA ASP A 204 3.60 -4.14 -15.78
C ASP A 204 3.00 -5.28 -14.92
N ILE A 205 2.65 -4.99 -13.66
CA ILE A 205 2.02 -5.95 -12.76
C ILE A 205 0.56 -6.24 -13.13
N LEU A 206 -0.21 -5.21 -13.49
CA LEU A 206 -1.57 -5.39 -14.00
C LEU A 206 -1.56 -6.24 -15.27
N ASP A 207 -0.65 -5.97 -16.20
CA ASP A 207 -0.52 -6.74 -17.44
C ASP A 207 -0.15 -8.20 -17.17
N LEU A 208 0.75 -8.45 -16.21
CA LEU A 208 1.10 -9.81 -15.80
C LEU A 208 -0.07 -10.54 -15.11
N THR A 209 -0.73 -9.91 -14.14
CA THR A 209 -1.84 -10.51 -13.39
C THR A 209 -3.05 -10.79 -14.28
N THR A 210 -3.35 -9.89 -15.22
CA THR A 210 -4.42 -10.10 -16.20
C THR A 210 -4.06 -11.20 -17.21
N ALA A 211 -2.79 -11.32 -17.61
CA ALA A 211 -2.32 -12.43 -18.44
C ALA A 211 -2.41 -13.78 -17.71
N GLU A 212 -2.01 -13.85 -16.43
CA GLU A 212 -2.15 -15.05 -15.61
C GLU A 212 -3.61 -15.44 -15.39
N ALA A 213 -4.51 -14.46 -15.20
CA ALA A 213 -5.94 -14.72 -15.11
C ALA A 213 -6.49 -15.31 -16.41
N ARG A 214 -6.10 -14.77 -17.57
CA ARG A 214 -6.45 -15.32 -18.89
C ARG A 214 -5.92 -16.74 -19.09
N GLU A 215 -4.66 -17.01 -18.72
CA GLU A 215 -4.09 -18.35 -18.84
C GLU A 215 -4.84 -19.37 -17.95
N LYS A 216 -5.25 -18.97 -16.73
CA LYS A 216 -6.07 -19.82 -15.85
C LYS A 216 -7.45 -20.08 -16.43
N GLU A 217 -8.08 -19.08 -17.03
CA GLU A 217 -9.36 -19.24 -17.70
C GLU A 217 -9.25 -20.11 -18.94
N ASP A 218 -8.21 -19.96 -19.75
CA ASP A 218 -7.93 -20.85 -20.88
C ASP A 218 -7.63 -22.28 -20.40
N ALA A 219 -6.97 -22.44 -19.25
CA ALA A 219 -6.72 -23.74 -18.63
C ALA A 219 -8.00 -24.37 -18.06
N GLU A 220 -8.87 -23.58 -17.43
CA GLU A 220 -10.17 -24.03 -16.93
C GLU A 220 -11.13 -24.34 -18.07
N PHE A 221 -11.13 -23.53 -19.13
CA PHE A 221 -11.87 -23.74 -20.37
C PHE A 221 -11.39 -25.00 -21.08
N THR A 222 -10.08 -25.19 -21.24
CA THR A 222 -9.56 -26.45 -21.79
C THR A 222 -9.88 -27.62 -20.88
N LYS A 223 -9.89 -27.47 -19.55
CA LYS A 223 -10.29 -28.53 -18.62
C LYS A 223 -11.77 -28.85 -18.72
N THR A 224 -12.68 -27.87 -18.80
CA THR A 224 -14.13 -28.10 -18.98
C THR A 224 -14.45 -28.66 -20.36
N THR A 225 -13.81 -28.12 -21.40
CA THR A 225 -13.95 -28.59 -22.79
C THR A 225 -13.37 -29.99 -22.95
N LEU A 226 -12.22 -30.30 -22.32
CA LEU A 226 -11.70 -31.65 -22.22
C LEU A 226 -12.64 -32.52 -21.39
N THR A 227 -13.15 -32.15 -20.21
CA THR A 227 -14.09 -33.02 -19.47
C THR A 227 -15.36 -33.32 -20.26
N HIS A 228 -15.79 -32.41 -21.15
CA HIS A 228 -16.92 -32.66 -22.06
C HIS A 228 -16.56 -33.54 -23.28
N THR A 229 -15.28 -33.61 -23.69
CA THR A 229 -14.80 -34.49 -24.77
C THR A 229 -14.11 -35.78 -24.27
N THR A 230 -13.74 -35.85 -22.99
CA THR A 230 -12.98 -36.95 -22.35
C THR A 230 -13.87 -37.86 -21.51
N ALA A 231 -15.14 -38.02 -21.93
CA ALA A 231 -15.85 -39.29 -21.75
C ALA A 231 -15.16 -40.44 -22.52
N MET A 232 -14.11 -40.17 -23.29
CA MET A 232 -13.23 -41.16 -23.90
C MET A 232 -11.73 -40.85 -23.71
N GLY A 233 -11.22 -41.13 -22.51
CA GLY A 233 -9.86 -41.67 -22.31
C GLY A 233 -8.64 -40.74 -22.43
N VAL A 234 -7.78 -40.86 -21.39
CA VAL A 234 -6.38 -40.41 -21.25
C VAL A 234 -6.17 -39.12 -20.44
N ASN A 235 -5.87 -39.35 -19.15
CA ASN A 235 -5.23 -38.42 -18.24
C ASN A 235 -3.83 -38.03 -18.73
N THR A 236 -3.65 -36.77 -19.13
CA THR A 236 -2.35 -36.09 -19.04
C THR A 236 -2.57 -34.60 -18.81
N LEU A 237 -2.33 -34.15 -17.58
CA LEU A 237 -2.23 -32.73 -17.22
C LEU A 237 -1.01 -32.11 -17.94
N PRO A 238 -1.12 -30.95 -18.60
CA PRO A 238 0.04 -30.20 -19.05
C PRO A 238 0.75 -29.56 -17.85
N SER A 239 2.07 -29.64 -17.88
CA SER A 239 2.99 -29.53 -16.75
C SER A 239 3.03 -28.16 -16.08
N SER A 240 3.05 -28.18 -14.75
CA SER A 240 3.28 -27.05 -13.82
C SER A 240 4.69 -26.44 -13.87
N ALA A 241 5.47 -26.70 -14.92
CA ALA A 241 6.86 -26.25 -15.03
C ALA A 241 6.99 -24.81 -15.53
N VAL A 242 6.04 -24.33 -16.34
CA VAL A 242 6.04 -22.96 -16.87
C VAL A 242 5.52 -21.97 -15.82
N THR A 243 4.46 -22.33 -15.11
CA THR A 243 3.95 -21.59 -13.95
C THR A 243 4.95 -21.56 -12.79
N ALA A 244 5.66 -22.65 -12.51
CA ALA A 244 6.72 -22.66 -11.50
C ALA A 244 7.94 -21.80 -11.89
N ALA A 245 8.22 -21.63 -13.19
CA ALA A 245 9.29 -20.76 -13.67
C ALA A 245 8.89 -19.27 -13.63
N LEU A 246 7.62 -18.94 -13.89
CA LEU A 246 7.07 -17.59 -13.74
C LEU A 246 7.01 -17.16 -12.27
N VAL A 247 6.51 -18.05 -11.39
CA VAL A 247 6.49 -17.84 -9.93
C VAL A 247 7.90 -17.64 -9.38
N LYS A 248 8.92 -18.34 -9.91
CA LYS A 248 10.33 -18.13 -9.57
C LYS A 248 10.97 -16.85 -10.13
N GLN A 249 10.39 -16.19 -11.13
CA GLN A 249 10.80 -14.85 -11.54
C GLN A 249 10.14 -13.74 -10.70
N ILE A 250 9.04 -14.06 -10.00
CA ILE A 250 8.35 -13.15 -9.08
C ILE A 250 9.02 -13.12 -7.69
N THR A 251 9.88 -14.09 -7.33
CA THR A 251 10.57 -14.18 -6.03
C THR A 251 11.64 -13.12 -5.74
N VAL A 252 11.69 -12.00 -6.47
CA VAL A 252 12.41 -10.83 -5.93
C VAL A 252 11.49 -10.26 -4.86
N PRO A 253 11.87 -10.22 -3.57
CA PRO A 253 11.03 -9.63 -2.54
C PRO A 253 10.79 -8.15 -2.87
N ARG A 254 9.65 -7.84 -3.49
CA ARG A 254 9.32 -6.51 -4.02
C ARG A 254 9.05 -5.50 -2.89
N HIS A 255 8.72 -6.03 -1.71
CA HIS A 255 8.42 -5.32 -0.46
C HIS A 255 9.60 -4.59 0.18
N GLU A 256 10.82 -4.63 -0.37
CA GLU A 256 11.97 -4.02 0.30
C GLU A 256 11.89 -2.48 0.38
N ARG A 257 11.20 -1.81 -0.57
CA ARG A 257 11.16 -0.33 -0.62
C ARG A 257 9.85 0.23 -1.20
N ILE A 258 8.95 0.61 -0.30
CA ILE A 258 7.78 1.43 -0.64
C ILE A 258 8.24 2.86 -0.94
N ALA A 259 8.00 3.33 -2.16
CA ALA A 259 8.44 4.66 -2.58
C ALA A 259 7.60 5.76 -1.90
N VAL A 260 8.27 6.66 -1.17
CA VAL A 260 7.62 7.82 -0.53
C VAL A 260 6.83 8.68 -1.53
N SER A 261 7.34 8.82 -2.77
CA SER A 261 6.66 9.56 -3.83
C SER A 261 5.30 8.97 -4.18
N MET A 262 5.17 7.64 -4.16
CA MET A 262 3.90 6.95 -4.39
C MET A 262 2.94 7.12 -3.23
N ILE A 263 3.42 7.00 -1.98
CA ILE A 263 2.60 7.28 -0.80
C ILE A 263 2.04 8.71 -0.89
N LEU A 264 2.91 9.69 -1.17
CA LEU A 264 2.53 11.09 -1.30
C LEU A 264 1.47 11.32 -2.40
N TYR A 265 1.69 10.73 -3.58
CA TYR A 265 0.76 10.83 -4.70
C TYR A 265 -0.60 10.24 -4.36
N ARG A 266 -0.65 8.98 -3.88
CA ARG A 266 -1.90 8.28 -3.57
C ARG A 266 -2.66 8.94 -2.41
N VAL A 267 -1.98 9.37 -1.36
CA VAL A 267 -2.63 10.08 -0.24
C VAL A 267 -3.29 11.38 -0.72
N LEU A 268 -2.56 12.21 -1.48
CA LEU A 268 -3.13 13.46 -2.00
C LEU A 268 -4.25 13.21 -3.02
N ARG A 269 -4.13 12.15 -3.82
CA ARG A 269 -5.16 11.70 -4.76
C ARG A 269 -6.44 11.29 -4.04
N CYS A 270 -6.36 10.44 -3.02
CA CYS A 270 -7.54 10.03 -2.23
C CYS A 270 -8.26 11.22 -1.59
N TRP A 271 -7.51 12.20 -1.08
CA TRP A 271 -8.13 13.43 -0.58
C TRP A 271 -8.80 14.26 -1.69
N CYS A 272 -8.31 14.23 -2.93
CA CYS A 272 -9.01 14.87 -4.05
C CYS A 272 -10.33 14.16 -4.37
N TYR A 273 -10.41 12.83 -4.18
CA TYR A 273 -11.67 12.09 -4.32
C TYR A 273 -12.68 12.52 -3.25
N PHE A 274 -12.27 12.60 -1.98
CA PHE A 274 -13.16 13.04 -0.91
C PHE A 274 -13.60 14.50 -1.01
N PHE A 275 -12.74 15.41 -1.45
CA PHE A 275 -13.03 16.85 -1.39
C PHE A 275 -13.63 17.45 -2.65
N PHE A 276 -13.37 16.87 -3.81
CA PHE A 276 -13.67 17.52 -5.10
C PHE A 276 -14.50 16.65 -6.03
N ASP A 277 -14.96 15.47 -5.58
CA ASP A 277 -15.61 14.46 -6.44
C ASP A 277 -14.82 14.20 -7.73
N SER A 278 -13.50 14.28 -7.64
CA SER A 278 -12.66 14.23 -8.82
C SER A 278 -12.70 12.85 -9.47
N THR A 279 -12.72 12.84 -10.81
CA THR A 279 -12.68 11.59 -11.56
C THR A 279 -11.25 11.05 -11.63
N PRO A 280 -11.04 9.76 -11.94
CA PRO A 280 -9.70 9.21 -12.08
C PRO A 280 -8.88 9.92 -13.17
N LYS A 281 -9.54 10.33 -14.26
CA LYS A 281 -8.94 11.09 -15.35
C LYS A 281 -8.44 12.47 -14.92
N GLU A 282 -9.05 13.05 -13.88
CA GLU A 282 -8.62 14.32 -13.29
C GLU A 282 -7.49 14.16 -12.28
N THR A 283 -7.17 12.94 -11.86
CA THR A 283 -6.14 12.65 -10.84
C THR A 283 -5.06 11.66 -11.29
N ASP A 284 -5.09 11.22 -12.55
CA ASP A 284 -4.19 10.22 -13.14
C ASP A 284 -2.68 10.54 -13.03
N THR A 285 -2.34 11.83 -12.88
CA THR A 285 -0.96 12.31 -12.91
C THR A 285 -0.66 13.21 -11.71
N PRO A 286 0.58 13.19 -11.20
CA PRO A 286 1.02 14.05 -10.10
C PRO A 286 0.76 15.54 -10.36
N ALA A 287 0.87 15.97 -11.62
CA ALA A 287 0.63 17.34 -12.02
C ALA A 287 -0.84 17.74 -11.87
N LYS A 288 -1.79 16.87 -12.25
CA LYS A 288 -3.22 17.16 -12.10
C LYS A 288 -3.64 17.13 -10.63
N VAL A 289 -3.17 16.17 -9.85
CA VAL A 289 -3.39 16.15 -8.39
C VAL A 289 -2.84 17.44 -7.75
N ALA A 290 -1.61 17.83 -8.09
CA ALA A 290 -1.05 19.09 -7.60
C ALA A 290 -1.86 20.32 -8.03
N ALA A 291 -2.47 20.32 -9.21
CA ALA A 291 -3.32 21.41 -9.69
C ALA A 291 -4.60 21.55 -8.86
N LEU A 292 -5.23 20.43 -8.48
CA LEU A 292 -6.42 20.40 -7.62
C LEU A 292 -6.12 20.83 -6.18
N VAL A 293 -4.94 20.46 -5.65
CA VAL A 293 -4.54 20.82 -4.29
C VAL A 293 -4.22 22.31 -4.20
N LYS A 294 -5.19 23.10 -3.72
CA LYS A 294 -5.00 24.50 -3.31
C LYS A 294 -4.70 24.54 -1.80
N PRO A 295 -3.46 24.82 -1.35
CA PRO A 295 -3.06 24.57 0.05
C PRO A 295 -3.92 25.23 1.12
N PHE A 296 -4.48 26.40 0.85
CA PHE A 296 -5.37 27.09 1.78
C PHE A 296 -6.74 26.41 1.86
N THR A 297 -7.40 26.21 0.71
CA THR A 297 -8.69 25.52 0.62
C THR A 297 -8.62 24.10 1.17
N PHE A 298 -7.59 23.35 0.78
CA PHE A 298 -7.37 21.98 1.21
C PHE A 298 -7.24 21.87 2.73
N MET A 299 -6.52 22.79 3.36
CA MET A 299 -6.41 22.85 4.82
C MET A 299 -7.75 23.18 5.50
N GLN A 300 -8.54 24.11 4.94
CA GLN A 300 -9.88 24.40 5.46
C GLN A 300 -10.79 23.17 5.39
N LEU A 301 -10.73 22.43 4.29
CA LEU A 301 -11.50 21.21 4.09
C LEU A 301 -11.07 20.12 5.08
N LEU A 302 -9.77 19.85 5.23
CA LEU A 302 -9.27 18.89 6.22
C LEU A 302 -9.76 19.16 7.66
N ARG A 303 -9.80 20.43 8.08
CA ARG A 303 -10.24 20.80 9.42
C ARG A 303 -11.75 20.65 9.65
N SER A 304 -12.53 20.71 8.57
CA SER A 304 -13.99 20.62 8.61
C SER A 304 -14.50 19.26 8.12
N PHE A 305 -13.63 18.37 7.65
CA PHE A 305 -14.01 17.12 7.03
C PHE A 305 -14.63 16.14 8.01
N ASN A 306 -15.86 15.72 7.75
CA ASN A 306 -16.50 14.60 8.43
C ASN A 306 -16.88 13.55 7.38
N PRO A 307 -16.49 12.28 7.51
CA PRO A 307 -16.83 11.23 6.54
C PRO A 307 -18.32 10.82 6.57
N VAL A 308 -19.07 11.25 7.58
CA VAL A 308 -20.41 10.72 7.91
C VAL A 308 -21.46 11.80 8.15
N ALA A 309 -21.06 13.06 8.40
CA ALA A 309 -21.98 14.17 8.61
C ALA A 309 -21.72 15.31 7.63
N THR A 310 -22.76 16.08 7.29
CA THR A 310 -22.60 17.31 6.52
C THR A 310 -21.78 18.32 7.31
N TYR A 311 -20.87 19.03 6.64
CA TYR A 311 -19.97 19.95 7.33
C TYR A 311 -19.90 21.32 6.66
N ARG A 312 -19.66 22.36 7.46
CA ARG A 312 -19.50 23.74 6.94
C ARG A 312 -18.04 24.05 6.70
N ARG A 313 -17.75 24.60 5.52
CA ARG A 313 -16.39 25.00 5.16
C ARG A 313 -15.86 26.02 6.16
N GLY A 314 -14.66 25.76 6.68
CA GLY A 314 -13.96 26.70 7.58
C GLY A 314 -14.42 26.65 9.04
N ARG A 315 -15.40 25.80 9.39
CA ARG A 315 -15.71 25.49 10.79
C ARG A 315 -14.99 24.21 11.21
N PRO A 316 -14.08 24.27 12.21
CA PRO A 316 -13.50 23.07 12.80
C PRO A 316 -14.58 22.13 13.32
N LEU A 317 -14.40 20.83 13.13
CA LEU A 317 -15.24 19.84 13.80
C LEU A 317 -15.06 19.91 15.31
N ARG A 318 -16.19 19.91 16.01
CA ARG A 318 -16.32 19.74 17.46
C ARG A 318 -17.12 18.47 17.69
N LEU A 319 -16.89 17.80 18.83
CA LEU A 319 -17.74 16.70 19.27
C LEU A 319 -19.19 17.23 19.37
N GLU A 320 -20.13 16.45 18.85
CA GLU A 320 -21.53 16.87 18.61
C GLU A 320 -22.22 17.34 19.91
N HIS A 321 -21.82 16.78 21.06
CA HIS A 321 -22.32 17.14 22.38
C HIS A 321 -21.80 18.48 22.93
N ILE A 322 -20.70 19.03 22.41
CA ILE A 322 -20.18 20.35 22.81
C ILE A 322 -20.98 21.49 22.14
N ILE A 323 -21.76 21.18 21.11
CA ILE A 323 -22.56 22.18 20.38
C ILE A 323 -23.86 22.50 21.14
N HIS A 324 -24.43 21.55 21.89
CA HIS A 324 -25.74 21.71 22.56
C HIS A 324 -25.73 22.50 23.87
N HIS A 325 -24.59 23.03 24.33
CA HIS A 325 -24.52 23.83 25.56
C HIS A 325 -24.35 25.34 25.36
N ARG A 326 -24.54 25.86 24.14
CA ARG A 326 -24.29 27.29 23.89
C ARG A 326 -25.37 28.08 23.18
N ASP A 327 -26.50 27.44 22.82
CA ASP A 327 -27.60 28.10 22.12
C ASP A 327 -28.77 28.52 23.04
N ASP A 328 -28.66 28.28 24.35
CA ASP A 328 -29.60 28.82 25.35
C ASP A 328 -28.83 29.76 26.30
N GLU A 329 -28.61 31.01 25.88
CA GLU A 329 -28.53 32.25 26.71
C GLU A 329 -27.89 33.41 25.91
N ASP A 330 -28.56 33.86 24.85
CA ASP A 330 -28.71 35.31 24.65
C ASP A 330 -29.67 35.77 25.77
N ASP A 331 -29.41 36.83 26.53
CA ASP A 331 -29.27 38.17 26.01
C ASP A 331 -28.71 39.10 27.10
N GLN A 332 -27.44 39.53 26.98
CA GLN A 332 -27.05 40.94 27.11
C GLN A 332 -25.52 41.13 27.05
N GLY A 333 -25.06 41.61 25.90
CA GLY A 333 -24.08 42.70 25.84
C GLY A 333 -22.61 42.33 26.00
N GLY A 334 -21.85 42.41 24.90
CA GLY A 334 -20.40 42.49 25.01
C GLY A 334 -19.63 42.38 23.70
N VAL A 335 -19.53 43.50 22.99
CA VAL A 335 -18.42 43.90 22.11
C VAL A 335 -18.07 42.95 20.95
N ASP A 336 -18.40 43.41 19.75
CA ASP A 336 -17.91 42.94 18.46
C ASP A 336 -16.37 42.89 18.44
N ASP A 337 -15.79 41.76 18.83
CA ASP A 337 -14.55 41.28 18.21
C ASP A 337 -14.97 40.59 16.91
N GLU A 338 -14.93 41.35 15.82
CA GLU A 338 -15.08 40.85 14.45
C GLU A 338 -14.02 39.76 14.19
N ASP A 339 -14.40 38.50 14.36
CA ASP A 339 -13.63 37.36 13.87
C ASP A 339 -13.62 37.42 12.32
N PRO A 340 -12.46 37.64 11.66
CA PRO A 340 -12.38 37.80 10.21
C PRO A 340 -12.65 36.51 9.41
N MET A 341 -13.21 35.48 10.05
CA MET A 341 -13.66 34.23 9.43
C MET A 341 -15.18 34.21 9.16
N ARG A 342 -15.91 35.31 9.39
CA ARG A 342 -17.36 35.45 9.16
C ARG A 342 -17.76 35.80 7.72
N GLU A 343 -16.96 35.42 6.72
CA GLU A 343 -17.36 35.53 5.30
C GLU A 343 -17.71 34.16 4.73
N GLY A 344 -19.02 33.90 4.64
CA GLY A 344 -19.60 32.87 3.79
C GLY A 344 -20.68 32.06 4.49
N ASP A 345 -21.95 32.45 4.28
CA ASP A 345 -23.08 31.52 4.18
C ASP A 345 -22.79 30.51 3.07
N SER A 346 -21.83 29.62 3.33
CA SER A 346 -21.57 28.48 2.46
C SER A 346 -22.54 27.40 2.89
N ASP A 347 -23.39 27.01 1.94
CA ASP A 347 -24.18 25.80 2.04
C ASP A 347 -23.29 24.67 2.59
N PRO A 348 -23.83 23.84 3.50
CA PRO A 348 -23.06 22.71 4.03
C PRO A 348 -22.49 21.92 2.87
N LEU A 349 -21.18 21.65 2.93
CA LEU A 349 -20.56 20.78 1.96
C LEU A 349 -21.26 19.43 2.05
N PRO A 350 -21.69 18.89 0.90
CA PRO A 350 -22.29 17.57 0.87
C PRO A 350 -21.28 16.57 1.40
N GLN A 351 -21.80 15.53 2.04
CA GLN A 351 -20.97 14.44 2.52
C GLN A 351 -20.22 13.79 1.36
N PRO A 352 -19.08 13.16 1.62
CA PRO A 352 -18.44 12.35 0.60
C PRO A 352 -19.37 11.20 0.24
N LYS A 353 -19.70 11.07 -1.04
CA LYS A 353 -20.60 10.02 -1.52
C LYS A 353 -20.04 8.63 -1.19
N PRO A 354 -20.87 7.61 -0.96
CA PRO A 354 -20.42 6.23 -0.75
C PRO A 354 -19.43 5.74 -1.83
N ARG A 355 -19.67 6.10 -3.10
CA ARG A 355 -18.76 5.81 -4.23
C ARG A 355 -17.35 6.37 -4.02
N GLN A 356 -17.23 7.59 -3.49
CA GLN A 356 -15.93 8.20 -3.22
C GLN A 356 -15.17 7.44 -2.13
N ALA A 357 -15.87 7.03 -1.07
CA ALA A 357 -15.28 6.22 0.00
C ALA A 357 -14.81 4.86 -0.53
N ARG A 358 -15.64 4.16 -1.33
CA ARG A 358 -15.25 2.90 -2.00
C ARG A 358 -14.00 3.09 -2.86
N ARG A 359 -13.94 4.16 -3.66
CA ARG A 359 -12.76 4.47 -4.50
C ARG A 359 -11.52 4.75 -3.66
N VAL A 360 -11.64 5.53 -2.57
CA VAL A 360 -10.54 5.78 -1.65
C VAL A 360 -10.03 4.48 -1.02
N ASN A 361 -10.93 3.61 -0.58
CA ASN A 361 -10.59 2.30 -0.04
C ASN A 361 -9.85 1.42 -1.06
N ARG A 362 -10.30 1.40 -2.31
CA ARG A 362 -9.61 0.68 -3.40
C ARG A 362 -8.17 1.20 -3.59
N VAL A 363 -7.96 2.51 -3.67
CA VAL A 363 -6.61 3.08 -3.84
C VAL A 363 -5.73 2.88 -2.61
N LEU A 364 -6.29 3.04 -1.40
CA LEU A 364 -5.59 2.72 -0.16
C LEU A 364 -5.19 1.25 -0.09
N ARG A 365 -6.06 0.35 -0.54
CA ARG A 365 -5.79 -1.07 -0.59
C ARG A 365 -4.60 -1.39 -1.50
N VAL A 366 -4.52 -0.78 -2.68
CA VAL A 366 -3.34 -0.93 -3.56
C VAL A 366 -2.09 -0.33 -2.92
N LEU A 367 -2.22 0.76 -2.16
CA LEU A 367 -1.10 1.31 -1.38
C LEU A 367 -0.60 0.36 -0.29
N MET A 368 -1.50 -0.37 0.36
CA MET A 368 -1.19 -1.23 1.52
C MET A 368 -0.78 -2.67 1.17
N HIS A 369 -0.79 -3.06 -0.12
CA HIS A 369 -0.42 -4.42 -0.54
C HIS A 369 0.77 -4.50 -1.52
N ASP A 370 1.39 -3.36 -1.87
CA ASP A 370 2.65 -3.27 -2.62
C ASP A 370 2.77 -4.28 -3.77
N ALA A 371 1.88 -4.14 -4.77
CA ALA A 371 1.90 -4.89 -6.03
C ALA A 371 1.71 -6.42 -5.96
N GLU A 372 1.66 -7.03 -4.78
CA GLU A 372 1.30 -8.42 -4.60
C GLU A 372 -0.10 -8.50 -3.99
N TYR A 373 -0.97 -9.28 -4.64
CA TYR A 373 -2.31 -9.49 -4.11
C TYR A 373 -2.24 -10.30 -2.81
N ILE A 374 -2.64 -9.66 -1.71
CA ILE A 374 -2.85 -10.31 -0.42
C ILE A 374 -4.35 -10.40 -0.20
N THR A 375 -4.82 -11.61 0.07
CA THR A 375 -6.24 -11.86 0.24
C THR A 375 -6.69 -11.33 1.58
N ALA A 376 -7.76 -10.55 1.57
CA ALA A 376 -8.35 -9.98 2.78
C ALA A 376 -9.30 -10.96 3.48
N VAL A 377 -9.57 -12.11 2.85
CA VAL A 377 -10.40 -13.16 3.42
C VAL A 377 -9.59 -13.97 4.41
N ASN A 378 -9.98 -13.93 5.67
CA ASN A 378 -9.44 -14.81 6.70
C ASN A 378 -10.35 -16.05 6.82
N PRO A 379 -9.86 -17.26 6.49
CA PRO A 379 -10.61 -18.51 6.58
C PRO A 379 -11.08 -18.82 8.00
N ALA A 380 -10.38 -18.30 9.02
CA ALA A 380 -10.77 -18.46 10.42
C ALA A 380 -12.08 -17.72 10.74
N ASP A 381 -12.47 -16.71 9.96
CA ASP A 381 -13.76 -16.02 10.13
C ASP A 381 -14.96 -16.91 9.73
N PHE A 382 -14.70 -18.06 9.12
CA PHE A 382 -15.73 -18.97 8.60
C PHE A 382 -15.68 -20.35 9.27
N MET A 383 -14.76 -20.60 10.20
CA MET A 383 -14.60 -21.91 10.82
C MET A 383 -14.26 -21.78 12.29
N ASP A 384 -15.01 -22.47 13.14
CA ASP A 384 -14.65 -22.65 14.54
C ASP A 384 -13.48 -23.63 14.63
N VAL A 385 -12.30 -23.08 14.91
CA VAL A 385 -11.04 -23.85 14.96
C VAL A 385 -11.07 -24.92 16.07
N ASP A 386 -11.90 -24.72 17.09
CA ASP A 386 -12.05 -25.62 18.23
C ASP A 386 -12.72 -26.97 17.87
N GLU A 387 -13.43 -27.06 16.73
CA GLU A 387 -14.13 -28.29 16.31
C GLU A 387 -13.17 -29.36 15.74
N PHE A 388 -11.92 -28.99 15.42
CA PHE A 388 -10.95 -29.87 14.74
C PHE A 388 -9.86 -30.46 15.66
N ASP A 389 -9.88 -30.15 16.96
CA ASP A 389 -8.83 -30.57 17.91
C ASP A 389 -9.18 -31.84 18.71
N ASP A 390 -10.42 -32.35 18.62
CA ASP A 390 -10.89 -33.41 19.53
C ASP A 390 -10.62 -34.87 19.10
N ASP A 391 -10.11 -35.16 17.89
CA ASP A 391 -10.12 -36.54 17.37
C ASP A 391 -8.75 -37.16 16.98
N ASP A 392 -7.64 -36.68 17.53
CA ASP A 392 -6.30 -37.30 17.32
C ASP A 392 -5.63 -37.81 18.63
N GLY A 393 -6.44 -38.01 19.68
CA GLY A 393 -5.99 -38.40 21.02
C GLY A 393 -5.96 -39.90 21.33
N GLY A 394 -6.23 -40.78 20.36
CA GLY A 394 -6.80 -42.10 20.68
C GLY A 394 -6.11 -43.38 20.22
N VAL A 395 -5.01 -43.43 19.46
CA VAL A 395 -4.40 -44.75 19.12
C VAL A 395 -2.88 -44.70 18.94
N ALA A 396 -2.14 -44.60 20.04
CA ALA A 396 -0.73 -45.00 20.05
C ALA A 396 -0.33 -45.52 21.44
N ASP A 397 -0.44 -46.84 21.65
CA ASP A 397 0.61 -47.68 22.27
C ASP A 397 0.07 -49.08 22.61
N ARG A 398 0.43 -50.09 21.79
CA ARG A 398 0.83 -51.41 22.26
C ARG A 398 1.43 -52.23 21.13
N GLY A 399 2.75 -52.18 21.03
CA GLY A 399 3.53 -53.23 20.35
C GLY A 399 3.68 -54.46 21.24
N SER A 400 3.72 -55.66 20.65
CA SER A 400 4.74 -56.70 20.93
C SER A 400 4.50 -57.96 20.09
N ALA A 401 5.58 -58.48 19.52
CA ALA A 401 5.66 -59.63 18.64
C ALA A 401 5.39 -60.99 19.34
N THR A 402 4.96 -62.01 18.57
CA THR A 402 5.66 -63.31 18.42
C THR A 402 4.88 -64.35 17.58
N ASN A 403 5.53 -64.80 16.51
CA ASN A 403 5.77 -66.17 16.02
C ASN A 403 4.65 -67.25 15.82
N SER A 404 4.79 -67.90 14.65
CA SER A 404 4.57 -69.34 14.31
C SER A 404 3.23 -69.85 13.78
N SER A 405 3.29 -70.26 12.49
CA SER A 405 2.72 -71.44 11.81
C SER A 405 1.62 -72.27 12.51
N ASN A 406 0.50 -72.56 11.80
CA ASN A 406 0.33 -73.81 11.03
C ASN A 406 -1.00 -73.87 10.23
N GLN A 407 -0.91 -74.46 9.03
CA GLN A 407 -1.89 -75.22 8.21
C GLN A 407 -3.43 -75.01 8.18
N VAL A 408 -3.90 -74.80 6.93
CA VAL A 408 -4.93 -75.55 6.15
C VAL A 408 -6.38 -75.64 6.68
N HIS A 409 -7.33 -74.98 5.98
CA HIS A 409 -8.35 -75.66 5.16
C HIS A 409 -9.09 -74.71 4.21
N GLU A 410 -9.46 -75.27 3.05
CA GLU A 410 -10.32 -74.74 1.99
C GLU A 410 -11.69 -74.26 2.49
N SER A 411 -12.23 -73.20 1.88
CA SER A 411 -13.53 -73.25 1.19
C SER A 411 -13.89 -71.89 0.58
N ASP A 412 -14.71 -71.97 -0.46
CA ASP A 412 -15.05 -70.95 -1.44
C ASP A 412 -15.88 -69.75 -0.95
N ASN A 413 -15.90 -68.75 -1.83
CA ASN A 413 -17.04 -67.92 -2.25
C ASN A 413 -17.32 -66.54 -1.60
N HIS A 414 -17.51 -65.59 -2.54
CA HIS A 414 -18.23 -64.31 -2.47
C HIS A 414 -17.69 -63.19 -1.57
N SER A 415 -17.12 -62.14 -2.18
CA SER A 415 -17.82 -60.85 -2.35
C SER A 415 -16.86 -59.81 -2.90
N ALA A 416 -17.17 -59.29 -4.08
CA ALA A 416 -16.48 -58.20 -4.72
C ALA A 416 -17.24 -56.90 -4.41
N ASP A 417 -17.20 -56.41 -3.16
CA ASP A 417 -17.82 -55.12 -2.79
C ASP A 417 -17.03 -54.28 -1.76
N HIS A 418 -15.87 -54.73 -1.28
CA HIS A 418 -15.10 -53.99 -0.27
C HIS A 418 -13.98 -53.06 -0.82
N ALA A 419 -13.87 -52.89 -2.14
CA ALA A 419 -12.84 -52.03 -2.74
C ALA A 419 -13.22 -50.53 -2.84
N ASN A 420 -14.47 -50.15 -2.53
CA ASN A 420 -14.97 -48.79 -2.77
C ASN A 420 -15.03 -47.89 -1.51
N LEU A 421 -14.89 -48.45 -0.31
CA LEU A 421 -14.91 -47.66 0.94
C LEU A 421 -13.53 -47.09 1.32
N ASN A 422 -12.44 -47.75 0.91
CA ASN A 422 -11.08 -47.32 1.25
C ASN A 422 -10.57 -46.15 0.38
N ASN A 423 -11.25 -45.84 -0.73
CA ASN A 423 -10.87 -44.74 -1.63
C ASN A 423 -11.50 -43.39 -1.22
N ASN A 424 -12.58 -43.40 -0.43
CA ASN A 424 -13.18 -42.19 0.12
C ASN A 424 -12.40 -41.66 1.34
N ASN A 425 -11.86 -42.53 2.20
CA ASN A 425 -11.06 -42.10 3.36
C ASN A 425 -9.72 -41.42 2.97
N ASN A 426 -9.10 -41.82 1.86
CA ASN A 426 -7.88 -41.16 1.38
C ASN A 426 -8.14 -39.78 0.72
N ASN A 427 -9.35 -39.51 0.21
CA ASN A 427 -9.73 -38.17 -0.25
C ASN A 427 -10.10 -37.25 0.91
N ASN A 428 -10.72 -37.78 1.98
CA ASN A 428 -11.12 -37.00 3.16
C ASN A 428 -9.91 -36.53 4.00
N ASN A 429 -8.88 -37.36 4.16
CA ASN A 429 -7.64 -36.95 4.86
C ASN A 429 -6.83 -35.89 4.08
N ASN A 430 -6.94 -35.85 2.75
CA ASN A 430 -6.34 -34.79 1.94
C ASN A 430 -7.13 -33.46 2.02
N THR A 431 -8.43 -33.49 2.27
CA THR A 431 -9.24 -32.26 2.41
C THR A 431 -9.01 -31.57 3.76
N ALA A 432 -8.92 -32.30 4.87
CA ALA A 432 -8.62 -31.71 6.18
C ALA A 432 -7.18 -31.12 6.22
N GLY A 433 -6.20 -31.85 5.66
CA GLY A 433 -4.84 -31.35 5.49
C GLY A 433 -4.73 -30.14 4.55
N GLY A 434 -5.53 -30.12 3.48
CA GLY A 434 -5.65 -28.98 2.57
C GLY A 434 -6.28 -27.74 3.19
N LEU A 435 -7.28 -27.93 4.06
CA LEU A 435 -7.95 -26.87 4.80
C LEU A 435 -7.02 -26.20 5.82
N ARG A 436 -6.32 -27.00 6.65
CA ARG A 436 -5.32 -26.46 7.59
C ARG A 436 -4.21 -25.69 6.88
N ALA A 437 -3.74 -26.18 5.73
CA ALA A 437 -2.74 -25.49 4.92
C ALA A 437 -3.27 -24.16 4.35
N ALA A 438 -4.53 -24.10 3.94
CA ALA A 438 -5.14 -22.88 3.39
C ALA A 438 -5.51 -21.84 4.47
N VAL A 439 -5.88 -22.28 5.68
CA VAL A 439 -5.98 -21.39 6.87
C VAL A 439 -4.61 -20.80 7.19
N ALA A 440 -3.57 -21.63 7.27
CA ALA A 440 -2.21 -21.17 7.52
C ALA A 440 -1.71 -20.18 6.45
N GLU A 441 -1.98 -20.45 5.17
CA GLU A 441 -1.62 -19.54 4.06
C GLU A 441 -2.30 -18.18 4.20
N ALA A 442 -3.55 -18.16 4.63
CA ALA A 442 -4.30 -16.92 4.80
C ALA A 442 -3.91 -16.15 6.06
N VAL A 443 -3.58 -16.82 7.18
CA VAL A 443 -2.97 -16.20 8.35
C VAL A 443 -1.64 -15.57 7.97
N ASP A 444 -0.80 -16.29 7.22
CA ASP A 444 0.46 -15.76 6.70
C ASP A 444 0.23 -14.57 5.74
N ALA A 445 -0.83 -14.62 4.93
CA ALA A 445 -1.21 -13.51 4.05
C ALA A 445 -1.64 -12.28 4.85
N ALA A 446 -2.50 -12.44 5.87
CA ALA A 446 -2.91 -11.36 6.76
C ALA A 446 -1.70 -10.75 7.49
N ALA A 447 -0.78 -11.58 8.00
CA ALA A 447 0.45 -11.13 8.64
C ALA A 447 1.35 -10.34 7.67
N ARG A 448 1.47 -10.78 6.41
CA ARG A 448 2.17 -10.00 5.36
C ARG A 448 1.47 -8.66 5.10
N GLY A 449 0.15 -8.65 5.01
CA GLY A 449 -0.64 -7.42 4.81
C GLY A 449 -0.42 -6.41 5.93
N ALA A 450 -0.44 -6.87 7.18
CA ALA A 450 -0.15 -6.04 8.35
C ALA A 450 1.29 -5.48 8.31
N ALA A 451 2.27 -6.31 7.95
CA ALA A 451 3.66 -5.88 7.83
C ALA A 451 3.87 -4.82 6.73
N ILE A 452 3.17 -4.93 5.59
CA ILE A 452 3.23 -3.92 4.53
C ILE A 452 2.57 -2.62 5.00
N ALA A 453 1.38 -2.69 5.62
CA ALA A 453 0.70 -1.52 6.17
C ALA A 453 1.59 -0.77 7.19
N GLU A 454 2.23 -1.50 8.11
CA GLU A 454 3.20 -0.93 9.06
C GLU A 454 4.40 -0.30 8.32
N ARG A 455 4.86 -0.92 7.23
CA ARG A 455 5.95 -0.38 6.41
C ARG A 455 5.55 0.90 5.69
N VAL A 456 4.34 1.00 5.13
CA VAL A 456 3.80 2.23 4.52
C VAL A 456 3.77 3.34 5.57
N GLU A 457 3.20 3.05 6.74
CA GLU A 457 3.07 4.02 7.82
C GLU A 457 4.43 4.46 8.36
N SER A 458 5.35 3.53 8.61
CA SER A 458 6.70 3.86 9.08
C SER A 458 7.49 4.65 8.02
N THR A 459 7.26 4.39 6.74
CA THR A 459 7.88 5.13 5.63
C THR A 459 7.32 6.55 5.55
N ALA A 460 6.00 6.73 5.66
CA ALA A 460 5.38 8.04 5.77
C ALA A 460 5.88 8.80 7.01
N ARG A 461 5.95 8.12 8.16
CA ARG A 461 6.41 8.64 9.46
C ARG A 461 7.85 9.14 9.41
N LYS A 462 8.76 8.37 8.81
CA LYS A 462 10.16 8.74 8.62
C LYS A 462 10.34 9.91 7.67
N HIS A 463 9.40 10.08 6.73
CA HIS A 463 9.50 11.10 5.71
C HIS A 463 9.00 12.47 6.19
N SER A 464 7.76 12.54 6.68
CA SER A 464 7.21 13.77 7.27
C SER A 464 5.99 13.47 8.14
N VAL A 465 5.88 14.20 9.26
CA VAL A 465 4.74 14.12 10.19
C VAL A 465 3.42 14.43 9.48
N VAL A 466 3.47 15.37 8.53
CA VAL A 466 2.28 15.84 7.81
C VAL A 466 1.78 14.77 6.85
N LEU A 467 2.66 14.10 6.10
CA LEU A 467 2.26 13.00 5.24
C LEU A 467 1.70 11.83 6.06
N TYR A 468 2.35 11.49 7.16
CA TYR A 468 1.86 10.46 8.08
C TYR A 468 0.48 10.80 8.65
N ALA A 469 0.27 12.03 9.13
CA ALA A 469 -1.01 12.44 9.67
C ALA A 469 -2.12 12.46 8.62
N LEU A 470 -1.83 12.88 7.39
CA LEU A 470 -2.77 12.81 6.27
C LEU A 470 -3.13 11.37 5.89
N LEU A 471 -2.14 10.46 5.90
CA LEU A 471 -2.36 9.03 5.67
C LEU A 471 -3.22 8.43 6.78
N ARG A 472 -2.87 8.68 8.06
CA ARG A 472 -3.61 8.15 9.21
C ARG A 472 -5.06 8.64 9.20
N MET A 473 -5.27 9.94 9.01
CA MET A 473 -6.61 10.51 8.95
C MET A 473 -7.43 9.93 7.78
N LEU A 474 -6.81 9.72 6.63
CA LEU A 474 -7.48 9.12 5.47
C LEU A 474 -7.90 7.67 5.76
N ARG A 475 -7.03 6.89 6.40
CA ARG A 475 -7.29 5.49 6.79
C ARG A 475 -8.39 5.40 7.86
N THR A 476 -8.32 6.23 8.89
CA THR A 476 -9.34 6.20 9.95
C THR A 476 -10.68 6.73 9.46
N ALA A 477 -10.68 7.71 8.54
CA ALA A 477 -11.91 8.16 7.89
C ALA A 477 -12.58 7.06 7.06
N SER A 478 -11.78 6.30 6.30
CA SER A 478 -12.31 5.24 5.45
C SER A 478 -12.78 4.03 6.29
N ALA A 479 -12.02 3.66 7.32
CA ALA A 479 -12.42 2.63 8.28
C ALA A 479 -13.70 3.00 9.04
N TYR A 480 -13.85 4.26 9.48
CA TYR A 480 -15.07 4.72 10.12
C TYR A 480 -16.28 4.64 9.18
N ARG A 481 -16.09 5.00 7.89
CA ARG A 481 -17.16 4.86 6.90
C ARG A 481 -17.56 3.39 6.71
N ASP A 482 -16.60 2.49 6.52
CA ASP A 482 -16.86 1.07 6.33
C ASP A 482 -17.56 0.42 7.55
N ALA A 483 -17.10 0.75 8.75
CA ALA A 483 -17.68 0.25 10.00
C ALA A 483 -19.13 0.74 10.17
N ARG A 484 -19.39 2.02 9.89
CA ARG A 484 -20.74 2.57 9.90
C ARG A 484 -21.64 1.92 8.85
N ASP A 485 -21.18 1.81 7.61
CA ASP A 485 -21.99 1.25 6.52
C ASP A 485 -22.33 -0.22 6.81
N ARG A 486 -21.39 -0.99 7.43
CA ARG A 486 -21.64 -2.34 7.93
C ARG A 486 -22.71 -2.36 9.03
N TRP A 487 -22.58 -1.49 10.04
CA TRP A 487 -23.56 -1.38 11.12
C TRP A 487 -24.96 -1.01 10.60
N LEU A 488 -25.06 -0.04 9.68
CA LEU A 488 -26.33 0.34 9.05
C LEU A 488 -26.95 -0.80 8.24
N THR A 489 -26.13 -1.58 7.54
CA THR A 489 -26.60 -2.75 6.78
C THR A 489 -27.18 -3.81 7.72
N LEU A 490 -26.55 -4.04 8.88
CA LEU A 490 -27.06 -4.97 9.89
C LEU A 490 -28.35 -4.45 10.54
N LEU A 491 -28.44 -3.14 10.84
CA LEU A 491 -29.68 -2.52 11.32
C LEU A 491 -30.84 -2.74 10.34
N GLN A 492 -30.61 -2.49 9.06
CA GLN A 492 -31.62 -2.68 8.01
C GLN A 492 -32.04 -4.14 7.87
N ARG A 493 -31.09 -5.08 7.92
CA ARG A 493 -31.37 -6.52 7.87
C ARG A 493 -32.18 -6.99 9.08
N GLY A 494 -31.88 -6.47 10.27
CA GLY A 494 -32.62 -6.75 11.51
C GLY A 494 -33.98 -6.04 11.60
N GLY A 495 -34.37 -5.25 10.59
CA GLY A 495 -35.63 -4.50 10.60
C GLY A 495 -35.68 -3.38 11.66
N HIS A 496 -34.53 -2.94 12.16
CA HIS A 496 -34.43 -1.82 13.10
C HIS A 496 -34.53 -0.48 12.37
N ASP A 497 -35.12 0.51 13.05
CA ASP A 497 -35.18 1.88 12.53
C ASP A 497 -33.77 2.46 12.40
N VAL A 498 -33.42 2.90 11.18
CA VAL A 498 -32.14 3.57 10.91
C VAL A 498 -32.17 4.97 11.54
N PRO A 499 -31.19 5.35 12.39
CA PRO A 499 -31.17 6.65 13.03
C PRO A 499 -31.27 7.80 12.00
N ALA A 500 -32.10 8.82 12.27
CA ALA A 500 -32.29 9.96 11.36
C ALA A 500 -31.02 10.79 11.08
N ILE A 501 -30.00 10.64 11.93
CA ILE A 501 -28.64 11.20 11.72
C ILE A 501 -27.97 10.56 10.50
N ALA A 502 -28.38 9.35 10.12
CA ALA A 502 -27.94 8.63 8.92
C ALA A 502 -28.73 9.01 7.66
N GLY A 503 -29.01 10.30 7.45
CA GLY A 503 -29.79 10.84 6.33
C GLY A 503 -29.28 10.53 4.90
N GLU A 504 -28.31 9.64 4.74
CA GLU A 504 -28.02 8.93 3.49
C GLU A 504 -28.56 7.50 3.60
N VAL A 505 -29.71 7.25 2.99
CA VAL A 505 -30.02 5.92 2.46
C VAL A 505 -28.96 5.65 1.37
N PRO A 506 -28.39 4.44 1.25
CA PRO A 506 -27.52 4.09 0.12
C PRO A 506 -28.17 4.59 -1.17
N GLU A 507 -27.51 5.51 -1.88
CA GLU A 507 -28.03 5.99 -3.17
C GLU A 507 -28.20 4.77 -4.08
N ASP A 508 -29.36 4.65 -4.75
CA ASP A 508 -29.53 3.69 -5.85
C ASP A 508 -28.55 4.09 -6.95
N ASP A 509 -27.37 3.48 -6.91
CA ASP A 509 -26.22 3.73 -7.78
C ASP A 509 -26.64 3.68 -9.28
N ASP A 510 -27.69 2.93 -9.61
CA ASP A 510 -28.22 2.74 -10.97
C ASP A 510 -28.76 4.02 -11.64
N MET A 511 -29.11 5.05 -10.85
CA MET A 511 -29.73 6.29 -11.36
C MET A 511 -28.79 7.50 -11.50
N ASP A 512 -27.50 7.37 -11.16
CA ASP A 512 -26.54 8.47 -11.32
C ASP A 512 -26.02 8.55 -12.78
N PRO A 513 -26.26 9.66 -13.53
CA PRO A 513 -25.77 9.83 -14.89
C PRO A 513 -24.24 9.90 -15.02
N HIS A 514 -23.52 9.99 -13.90
CA HIS A 514 -22.07 9.87 -13.80
C HIS A 514 -21.61 8.52 -13.24
N ASN A 515 -22.51 7.55 -13.07
CA ASN A 515 -22.16 6.20 -12.70
C ASN A 515 -21.62 5.43 -13.91
N ASP A 516 -20.30 5.51 -14.10
CA ASP A 516 -19.58 4.65 -15.04
C ASP A 516 -19.64 3.15 -14.64
N GLU A 517 -20.18 2.81 -13.44
CA GLU A 517 -20.33 1.46 -12.89
C GLU A 517 -21.74 0.86 -13.06
N ALA A 518 -22.76 1.63 -13.47
CA ALA A 518 -24.10 1.09 -13.67
C ALA A 518 -24.05 0.06 -14.81
N PRO A 519 -24.51 -1.19 -14.60
CA PRO A 519 -24.77 -2.06 -15.73
C PRO A 519 -25.74 -1.29 -16.62
N ARG A 520 -25.34 -0.98 -17.86
CA ARG A 520 -26.32 -0.49 -18.83
C ARG A 520 -27.36 -1.59 -18.93
N ASP A 521 -28.57 -1.31 -18.49
CA ASP A 521 -29.69 -2.23 -18.62
C ASP A 521 -29.71 -2.74 -20.07
N GLU A 522 -29.41 -4.03 -20.23
CA GLU A 522 -29.44 -4.75 -21.50
C GLU A 522 -30.88 -4.87 -22.05
N ASP A 523 -31.84 -4.33 -21.32
CA ASP A 523 -33.27 -4.49 -21.52
C ASP A 523 -33.86 -3.47 -22.52
N GLU A 524 -33.07 -2.48 -22.98
CA GLU A 524 -33.45 -1.62 -24.13
C GLU A 524 -32.96 -2.21 -25.48
N TYR A 525 -32.82 -3.54 -25.58
CA TYR A 525 -32.84 -4.24 -26.85
C TYR A 525 -34.24 -4.82 -27.10
N ASP A 526 -35.07 -4.00 -27.74
CA ASP A 526 -36.23 -4.33 -28.59
C ASP A 526 -36.80 -5.75 -28.39
N GLU A 527 -37.85 -5.88 -27.56
CA GLU A 527 -38.60 -7.10 -27.22
C GLU A 527 -39.22 -7.86 -28.41
N ASN A 528 -38.90 -7.50 -29.66
CA ASN A 528 -39.51 -8.05 -30.86
C ASN A 528 -38.81 -9.29 -31.45
N ASP A 529 -37.69 -9.78 -30.90
CA ASP A 529 -37.02 -10.97 -31.45
C ASP A 529 -37.37 -12.26 -30.69
N HIS A 530 -38.54 -12.82 -31.02
CA HIS A 530 -39.12 -14.06 -30.46
C HIS A 530 -38.39 -15.36 -30.88
N ASN A 531 -37.06 -15.37 -31.01
CA ASN A 531 -36.31 -16.56 -31.41
C ASN A 531 -35.14 -16.90 -30.47
N ARG A 532 -35.40 -16.86 -29.16
CA ARG A 532 -34.40 -16.97 -28.07
C ARG A 532 -34.30 -18.37 -27.45
N ASN A 533 -34.36 -19.43 -28.24
CA ASN A 533 -34.12 -20.82 -27.77
C ASN A 533 -32.78 -21.41 -28.22
N ASN A 534 -31.86 -20.59 -28.72
CA ASN A 534 -30.53 -21.04 -29.14
C ASN A 534 -29.47 -19.96 -28.88
N MET A 535 -29.46 -19.37 -27.68
CA MET A 535 -28.38 -18.49 -27.24
C MET A 535 -27.28 -19.35 -26.62
N ASP A 536 -26.21 -19.52 -27.39
CA ASP A 536 -24.99 -20.22 -27.02
C ASP A 536 -24.39 -19.69 -25.71
N PHE A 537 -23.92 -20.61 -24.87
CA PHE A 537 -23.07 -20.38 -23.69
C PHE A 537 -21.79 -19.55 -23.98
N ASN A 538 -21.47 -19.29 -25.26
CA ASN A 538 -20.32 -18.51 -25.69
C ASN A 538 -20.47 -17.00 -25.43
N ASN A 539 -21.69 -16.44 -25.34
CA ASN A 539 -21.88 -14.99 -25.20
C ASN A 539 -21.64 -14.46 -23.77
N VAL A 540 -21.85 -15.26 -22.72
CA VAL A 540 -21.62 -14.85 -21.33
C VAL A 540 -20.13 -14.61 -21.06
N VAL A 541 -19.27 -15.41 -21.69
CA VAL A 541 -17.81 -15.29 -21.59
C VAL A 541 -17.29 -14.09 -22.38
N GLU A 542 -17.93 -13.78 -23.53
CA GLU A 542 -17.62 -12.57 -24.29
C GLU A 542 -18.02 -11.29 -23.53
N ASP A 543 -19.12 -11.27 -22.79
CA ASP A 543 -19.51 -10.10 -21.96
C ASP A 543 -18.60 -9.86 -20.77
N GLU A 544 -18.07 -10.92 -20.15
CA GLU A 544 -17.11 -10.77 -19.05
C GLU A 544 -15.73 -10.34 -19.57
N ALA A 545 -15.32 -10.85 -20.74
CA ALA A 545 -14.15 -10.37 -21.47
C ALA A 545 -14.32 -8.93 -21.95
N LEU A 546 -15.53 -8.52 -22.38
CA LEU A 546 -15.88 -7.17 -22.79
C LEU A 546 -15.92 -6.21 -21.59
N ARG A 547 -16.45 -6.62 -20.43
CA ARG A 547 -16.37 -5.87 -19.16
C ARG A 547 -14.91 -5.67 -18.72
N ARG A 548 -14.05 -6.69 -18.89
CA ARG A 548 -12.61 -6.58 -18.62
C ARG A 548 -11.87 -5.69 -19.63
N LEU A 549 -12.32 -5.65 -20.88
CA LEU A 549 -11.75 -4.78 -21.91
C LEU A 549 -12.25 -3.34 -21.76
N LEU A 550 -13.48 -3.13 -21.27
CA LEU A 550 -14.03 -1.85 -20.86
C LEU A 550 -13.38 -1.33 -19.57
N LEU A 551 -13.00 -2.22 -18.65
CA LEU A 551 -12.12 -1.91 -17.50
C LEU A 551 -10.73 -1.40 -17.94
N VAL A 552 -10.28 -1.69 -19.17
CA VAL A 552 -9.00 -1.17 -19.72
C VAL A 552 -9.18 0.21 -20.38
N ILE A 553 -10.39 0.56 -20.80
CA ILE A 553 -10.66 1.83 -21.50
C ILE A 553 -11.21 2.87 -20.50
N GLY A 554 -10.30 3.52 -19.78
CA GLY A 554 -10.60 4.73 -19.00
C GLY A 554 -10.88 4.53 -17.51
N VAL A 555 -10.69 3.32 -16.98
CA VAL A 555 -10.72 3.05 -15.54
C VAL A 555 -9.33 3.29 -14.93
N ASP A 556 -9.33 3.85 -13.73
CA ASP A 556 -8.15 4.02 -12.87
C ASP A 556 -7.43 2.68 -12.65
N GLU A 557 -6.12 2.59 -12.92
CA GLU A 557 -5.36 1.33 -12.76
C GLU A 557 -5.38 0.81 -11.33
N ASP A 558 -5.22 1.70 -10.35
CA ASP A 558 -5.28 1.35 -8.92
C ASP A 558 -6.68 0.81 -8.58
N GLU A 559 -7.73 1.33 -9.21
CA GLU A 559 -9.10 0.87 -8.99
C GLU A 559 -9.38 -0.45 -9.71
N ALA A 560 -8.86 -0.63 -10.93
CA ALA A 560 -8.99 -1.86 -11.71
C ALA A 560 -8.29 -3.03 -11.00
N LEU A 561 -7.06 -2.81 -10.49
CA LEU A 561 -6.35 -3.78 -9.66
C LEU A 561 -7.15 -4.12 -8.40
N ALA A 562 -7.62 -3.12 -7.66
CA ALA A 562 -8.40 -3.35 -6.46
C ALA A 562 -9.73 -4.07 -6.73
N LYS A 563 -10.38 -3.82 -7.87
CA LYS A 563 -11.59 -4.54 -8.31
C LYS A 563 -11.30 -6.00 -8.61
N LEU A 564 -10.23 -6.27 -9.35
CA LEU A 564 -9.79 -7.64 -9.65
C LEU A 564 -9.46 -8.42 -8.37
N TRP A 565 -8.78 -7.76 -7.45
CA TRP A 565 -8.50 -8.29 -6.11
C TRP A 565 -9.78 -8.52 -5.30
N GLY A 566 -10.70 -7.56 -5.29
CA GLY A 566 -11.99 -7.68 -4.61
C GLY A 566 -12.86 -8.81 -5.16
N ALA A 567 -12.90 -9.00 -6.49
CA ALA A 567 -13.58 -10.12 -7.12
C ALA A 567 -12.94 -11.46 -6.73
N THR A 568 -11.60 -11.49 -6.66
CA THR A 568 -10.86 -12.67 -6.21
C THR A 568 -11.13 -12.98 -4.73
N ASP A 569 -11.24 -11.97 -3.87
CA ASP A 569 -11.64 -12.15 -2.46
C ASP A 569 -13.07 -12.64 -2.36
N ALA A 570 -14.01 -12.05 -3.09
CA ALA A 570 -15.41 -12.47 -3.08
C ALA A 570 -15.55 -13.95 -3.49
N ALA A 571 -14.89 -14.35 -4.58
CA ALA A 571 -14.83 -15.74 -5.00
C ALA A 571 -14.20 -16.66 -3.93
N ARG A 572 -13.21 -16.17 -3.17
CA ARG A 572 -12.64 -16.92 -2.04
C ARG A 572 -13.61 -16.99 -0.85
N ARG A 573 -14.30 -15.91 -0.49
CA ARG A 573 -15.32 -15.92 0.59
C ARG A 573 -16.40 -16.93 0.31
N VAL A 574 -16.97 -16.90 -0.89
CA VAL A 574 -18.01 -17.87 -1.30
C VAL A 574 -17.50 -19.31 -1.19
N ARG A 575 -16.23 -19.56 -1.54
CA ARG A 575 -15.62 -20.89 -1.32
C ARG A 575 -15.52 -21.24 0.16
N TRP A 576 -15.11 -20.31 1.00
CA TRP A 576 -14.99 -20.52 2.46
C TRP A 576 -16.34 -20.69 3.14
N GLU A 577 -17.34 -19.88 2.80
CA GLU A 577 -18.73 -20.04 3.25
C GLU A 577 -19.28 -21.41 2.85
N ALA A 578 -19.01 -21.86 1.62
CA ALA A 578 -19.41 -23.20 1.18
C ALA A 578 -18.69 -24.32 1.95
N PHE A 579 -17.41 -24.13 2.32
CA PHE A 579 -16.69 -25.07 3.18
C PHE A 579 -17.26 -25.10 4.59
N ALA A 580 -17.54 -23.94 5.19
CA ALA A 580 -18.16 -23.80 6.51
C ALA A 580 -19.53 -24.48 6.56
N ALA A 581 -20.39 -24.19 5.58
CA ALA A 581 -21.71 -24.81 5.47
C ALA A 581 -21.63 -26.33 5.27
N ALA A 582 -20.61 -26.82 4.55
CA ALA A 582 -20.38 -28.26 4.39
C ALA A 582 -19.85 -28.92 5.67
N ALA A 583 -19.02 -28.23 6.45
CA ALA A 583 -18.55 -28.69 7.76
C ALA A 583 -19.70 -28.78 8.77
N ALA A 584 -20.50 -27.71 8.90
CA ALA A 584 -21.66 -27.68 9.78
C ALA A 584 -22.69 -28.79 9.46
N ARG A 585 -22.89 -29.12 8.17
CA ARG A 585 -23.74 -30.25 7.77
C ARG A 585 -23.19 -31.60 8.21
N ARG A 586 -21.86 -31.79 8.18
CA ARG A 586 -21.25 -33.04 8.65
C ARG A 586 -21.35 -33.19 10.16
N ALA A 587 -21.09 -32.13 10.92
CA ALA A 587 -21.27 -32.13 12.36
C ALA A 587 -22.72 -32.54 12.74
N ALA A 588 -23.72 -31.98 12.05
CA ALA A 588 -25.12 -32.35 12.26
C ALA A 588 -25.42 -33.83 11.89
N GLU A 589 -24.83 -34.37 10.82
CA GLU A 589 -24.99 -35.78 10.42
C GLU A 589 -24.32 -36.74 11.42
N GLU A 590 -23.17 -36.36 11.98
CA GLU A 590 -22.45 -37.15 13.00
C GLU A 590 -23.22 -37.18 14.33
N GLU A 591 -23.78 -36.06 14.78
CA GLU A 591 -24.67 -35.99 15.94
C GLU A 591 -25.96 -36.83 15.76
N GLU A 592 -26.56 -36.83 14.57
CA GLU A 592 -27.76 -37.62 14.28
C GLU A 592 -27.46 -39.13 14.19
N SER A 593 -26.24 -39.51 13.80
CA SER A 593 -25.81 -40.91 13.69
C SER A 593 -25.31 -41.51 15.01
N GLY A 594 -24.68 -40.71 15.89
CA GLY A 594 -24.13 -41.15 17.17
C GLY A 594 -25.19 -41.39 18.26
N GLY A 595 -26.41 -40.92 18.08
CA GLY A 595 -27.50 -41.04 19.06
C GLY A 595 -28.29 -42.36 19.05
N ARG A 596 -27.86 -43.40 18.32
CA ARG A 596 -28.72 -44.57 18.00
C ARG A 596 -28.22 -45.96 18.42
N GLU A 597 -27.11 -46.09 19.16
CA GLU A 597 -26.51 -47.42 19.44
C GLU A 597 -26.54 -47.92 20.91
N ASP A 598 -27.17 -47.23 21.87
CA ASP A 598 -27.13 -47.64 23.30
C ASP A 598 -28.48 -48.04 23.95
N GLU A 599 -29.58 -48.19 23.20
CA GLU A 599 -30.85 -48.74 23.72
C GLU A 599 -31.18 -50.07 23.05
N ASP A 600 -30.43 -51.14 23.34
CA ASP A 600 -30.95 -52.52 23.22
C ASP A 600 -29.99 -53.51 23.90
N GLY A 601 -30.27 -53.85 25.16
CA GLY A 601 -29.71 -55.05 25.78
C GLY A 601 -29.58 -54.98 27.30
N ASP A 602 -30.69 -55.14 28.02
CA ASP A 602 -30.73 -55.96 29.25
C ASP A 602 -32.20 -56.12 29.70
N ASP A 603 -32.91 -57.00 29.00
CA ASP A 603 -34.07 -57.71 29.53
C ASP A 603 -33.68 -59.18 29.75
N GLU A 604 -34.20 -59.76 30.84
CA GLU A 604 -34.19 -61.17 31.24
C GLU A 604 -33.02 -61.68 32.11
N ASP A 605 -33.25 -61.74 33.43
CA ASP A 605 -33.44 -63.05 34.09
C ASP A 605 -34.07 -62.92 35.49
N ASP A 606 -35.32 -63.37 35.59
CA ASP A 606 -36.03 -63.75 36.81
C ASP A 606 -35.54 -65.15 37.28
N ALA A 607 -35.06 -65.27 38.52
CA ALA A 607 -35.14 -66.48 39.36
C ALA A 607 -34.83 -66.22 40.85
#